data_AF-A0A0T6Z3N7-F1
#
_entry.id   AF-A0A0T6Z3N7-F1
#
_cell.length_a   1.000
_cell.length_b   1.000
_cell.length_c   1.000
_cell.angle_alpha   90.00
_cell.angle_beta   90.00
_cell.angle_gamma   90.00
#
_symmetry.space_group_name_H-M   'P 1'
#
loop_
_entity.id
_entity.type
_entity.pdbx_description
1 polymer ?
#
loop_
_entity_poly.entity_id
_entity_poly.type
_entity_poly.pdbx_seq_one_letter_code
_entity_poly.pdbx_strand_id
1 'polypeptide(L)'
;MTPDLILHNGLVTTLDRANPTASAVAIKDGKFLAVGDERTIMVLAGPGTRVIDLKGKRVLPGLNDNHTHVVRGGLNFNMELRWDGVRSLADAMAMLKRQVAITPAPQWVRVVGGFTEHQFAEKRLPTIDEINAVAPDTPVFLLHLYDRALLNGAALRAVGYGKDTPNPPGGEITRDANGNPTGLLLAKPNAGILYSTLAKGPKLPFDYQVNSTRHFMRELNRLGVTSVIDAGGGFQNYPDDYAVIQKLSDDDQLTVRLAYNLFTQKPKEEKQDFLNWTSSVKYKQGNDYFRHNGA
;
A
#
# COMPACT_ATOMS: atom_id res chain seq x y z
N MET A 1 -18.18 -21.51 -27.96
CA MET A 1 -17.67 -20.15 -27.69
C MET A 1 -16.21 -20.11 -28.13
N THR A 2 -15.79 -19.05 -28.83
CA THR A 2 -14.41 -18.90 -29.35
C THR A 2 -13.61 -18.02 -28.39
N PRO A 3 -12.41 -18.43 -27.93
CA PRO A 3 -11.61 -17.65 -26.99
C PRO A 3 -10.98 -16.40 -27.63
N ASP A 4 -10.76 -15.36 -26.82
CA ASP A 4 -10.03 -14.16 -27.23
C ASP A 4 -8.52 -14.39 -27.18
N LEU A 5 -8.06 -15.26 -26.28
CA LEU A 5 -6.65 -15.55 -26.02
C LEU A 5 -6.44 -17.05 -25.78
N ILE A 6 -5.42 -17.62 -26.41
CA ILE A 6 -4.85 -18.91 -26.08
C ILE A 6 -3.38 -18.74 -25.70
N LEU A 7 -2.98 -19.31 -24.56
CA LEU A 7 -1.58 -19.50 -24.20
C LEU A 7 -1.25 -20.99 -24.36
N HIS A 8 -0.23 -21.33 -25.13
CA HIS A 8 0.12 -22.73 -25.42
C HIS A 8 1.62 -23.00 -25.29
N ASN A 9 2.02 -24.28 -25.38
CA ASN A 9 3.40 -24.73 -25.19
C ASN A 9 4.00 -24.20 -23.87
N GLY A 10 3.20 -24.24 -22.80
CA GLY A 10 3.55 -23.73 -21.48
C GLY A 10 3.65 -24.83 -20.43
N LEU A 11 4.12 -24.42 -19.25
CA LEU A 11 4.02 -25.23 -18.04
C LEU A 11 3.05 -24.53 -17.10
N VAL A 12 1.76 -24.84 -17.14
CA VAL A 12 0.71 -24.13 -16.38
C VAL A 12 0.45 -24.85 -15.06
N THR A 13 0.55 -24.15 -13.94
CA THR A 13 0.11 -24.63 -12.62
C THR A 13 -1.32 -24.18 -12.36
N THR A 14 -2.23 -25.11 -12.11
CA THR A 14 -3.67 -24.82 -12.03
C THR A 14 -4.19 -24.69 -10.59
N LEU A 15 -3.48 -25.30 -9.63
CA LEU A 15 -3.95 -25.54 -8.25
C LEU A 15 -5.19 -26.44 -8.12
N ASP A 16 -5.65 -27.05 -9.22
CA ASP A 16 -6.67 -28.09 -9.22
C ASP A 16 -6.01 -29.45 -8.93
N ARG A 17 -6.48 -30.16 -7.90
CA ARG A 17 -5.93 -31.49 -7.55
C ARG A 17 -6.19 -32.55 -8.63
N ALA A 18 -7.28 -32.43 -9.38
CA ALA A 18 -7.62 -33.37 -10.44
C ALA A 18 -6.82 -33.12 -11.73
N ASN A 19 -6.37 -31.88 -11.95
CA ASN A 19 -5.60 -31.48 -13.11
C ASN A 19 -4.51 -30.46 -12.73
N PRO A 20 -3.46 -30.84 -11.97
CA PRO A 20 -2.54 -29.90 -11.33
C PRO A 20 -1.63 -29.16 -12.31
N THR A 21 -1.47 -29.70 -13.52
CA THR A 21 -0.63 -29.14 -14.58
C THR A 21 -1.32 -29.19 -15.93
N ALA A 22 -1.16 -28.14 -16.72
CA ALA A 22 -1.64 -28.07 -18.11
C ALA A 22 -0.54 -27.54 -19.04
N SER A 23 -0.66 -27.79 -20.34
CA SER A 23 0.24 -27.24 -21.36
C SER A 23 -0.35 -26.08 -22.15
N ALA A 24 -1.66 -25.87 -22.07
CA ALA A 24 -2.34 -24.73 -22.67
C ALA A 24 -3.60 -24.29 -21.91
N VAL A 25 -4.01 -23.04 -22.13
CA VAL A 25 -5.25 -22.45 -21.61
C VAL A 25 -5.93 -21.60 -22.67
N ALA A 26 -7.26 -21.64 -22.71
CA ALA A 26 -8.12 -20.76 -23.51
C ALA A 26 -8.87 -19.79 -22.59
N ILE A 27 -8.89 -18.50 -22.95
CA ILE A 27 -9.45 -17.41 -22.16
C ILE A 27 -10.44 -16.63 -23.02
N LYS A 28 -11.63 -16.37 -22.46
CA LYS A 28 -12.70 -15.54 -23.05
C LYS A 28 -13.16 -14.54 -21.98
N ASP A 29 -13.22 -13.26 -22.32
CA ASP A 29 -13.69 -12.19 -21.42
C ASP A 29 -13.03 -12.23 -20.02
N GLY A 30 -11.71 -12.50 -19.99
CA GLY A 30 -10.93 -12.57 -18.75
C GLY A 30 -11.15 -13.81 -17.88
N LYS A 31 -11.93 -14.81 -18.36
CA LYS A 31 -12.21 -16.07 -17.66
C LYS A 31 -11.64 -17.25 -18.45
N PHE A 32 -11.20 -18.28 -17.73
CA PHE A 32 -10.75 -19.53 -18.36
C PHE A 32 -11.95 -20.24 -18.99
N LEU A 33 -11.89 -20.41 -20.32
CA LEU A 33 -12.85 -21.22 -21.08
C LEU A 33 -12.49 -22.70 -21.00
N ALA A 34 -11.18 -23.01 -21.06
CA ALA A 34 -10.65 -24.37 -20.94
C ALA A 34 -9.19 -24.35 -20.47
N VAL A 35 -8.78 -25.41 -19.77
CA VAL A 35 -7.42 -25.63 -19.25
C VAL A 35 -7.07 -27.08 -19.49
N GLY A 36 -5.96 -27.38 -20.18
CA GLY A 36 -5.63 -28.76 -20.51
C GLY A 36 -4.42 -28.93 -21.42
N ASP A 37 -4.43 -29.99 -22.21
CA ASP A 37 -3.39 -30.26 -23.18
C ASP A 37 -3.49 -29.32 -24.39
N GLU A 38 -2.33 -29.00 -24.96
CA GLU A 38 -2.19 -28.10 -26.10
C GLU A 38 -3.04 -28.50 -27.30
N ARG A 39 -3.13 -29.80 -27.64
CA ARG A 39 -3.89 -30.24 -28.82
C ARG A 39 -5.37 -29.96 -28.66
N THR A 40 -5.94 -30.29 -27.50
CA THR A 40 -7.35 -30.04 -27.17
C THR A 40 -7.66 -28.54 -27.15
N ILE A 41 -6.79 -27.73 -26.56
CA ILE A 41 -7.02 -26.28 -26.44
C ILE A 41 -6.91 -25.57 -27.80
N MET A 42 -5.94 -25.96 -28.64
CA MET A 42 -5.70 -25.30 -29.93
C MET A 42 -6.85 -25.46 -30.92
N VAL A 43 -7.67 -26.52 -30.81
CA VAL A 43 -8.88 -26.72 -31.63
C VAL A 43 -9.94 -25.63 -31.36
N LEU A 44 -9.88 -24.97 -30.20
CA LEU A 44 -10.83 -23.90 -29.86
C LEU A 44 -10.50 -22.57 -30.57
N ALA A 45 -9.30 -22.43 -31.14
CA ALA A 45 -8.87 -21.20 -31.79
C ALA A 45 -9.77 -20.84 -32.98
N GLY A 46 -10.25 -19.60 -33.03
CA GLY A 46 -10.94 -19.03 -34.19
C GLY A 46 -10.12 -17.93 -34.88
N PRO A 47 -10.64 -17.36 -35.97
CA PRO A 47 -9.91 -16.37 -36.78
C PRO A 47 -9.44 -15.11 -36.00
N GLY A 48 -10.15 -14.74 -34.93
CA GLY A 48 -9.81 -13.60 -34.08
C GLY A 48 -9.08 -13.96 -32.78
N THR A 49 -8.81 -15.24 -32.53
CA THR A 49 -8.14 -15.67 -31.29
C THR A 49 -6.68 -15.26 -31.33
N ARG A 50 -6.23 -14.49 -30.34
CA ARG A 50 -4.81 -14.23 -30.13
C ARG A 50 -4.14 -15.47 -29.56
N VAL A 51 -3.12 -15.98 -30.24
CA VAL A 51 -2.36 -17.16 -29.79
C VAL A 51 -0.96 -16.73 -29.34
N ILE A 52 -0.55 -17.15 -28.15
CA ILE A 52 0.78 -16.86 -27.59
C ILE A 52 1.50 -18.17 -27.25
N ASP A 53 2.61 -18.41 -27.94
CA ASP A 53 3.56 -19.49 -27.63
C ASP A 53 4.38 -19.10 -26.40
N LEU A 54 4.23 -19.88 -25.32
CA LEU A 54 4.94 -19.67 -24.07
C LEU A 54 6.37 -20.21 -24.09
N LYS A 55 6.77 -20.98 -25.11
CA LYS A 55 8.14 -21.52 -25.29
C LYS A 55 8.64 -22.26 -24.05
N GLY A 56 7.79 -23.09 -23.45
CA GLY A 56 8.07 -23.86 -22.24
C GLY A 56 8.12 -23.03 -20.95
N LYS A 57 7.76 -21.74 -20.97
CA LYS A 57 7.72 -20.91 -19.75
C LYS A 57 6.59 -21.35 -18.81
N ARG A 58 6.82 -21.12 -17.52
CA ARG A 58 5.87 -21.38 -16.43
C ARG A 58 4.79 -20.32 -16.39
N VAL A 59 3.54 -20.75 -16.22
CA VAL A 59 2.41 -19.89 -15.87
C VAL A 59 1.95 -20.28 -14.47
N LEU A 60 1.89 -19.30 -13.57
CA LEU A 60 1.39 -19.45 -12.21
C LEU A 60 0.11 -18.64 -12.06
N PRO A 61 -0.82 -19.06 -11.18
CA PRO A 61 -1.91 -18.18 -10.76
C PRO A 61 -1.32 -16.88 -10.19
N GLY A 62 -1.97 -15.76 -10.51
CA GLY A 62 -1.60 -14.47 -9.93
C GLY A 62 -1.69 -14.52 -8.40
N LEU A 63 -0.78 -13.83 -7.72
CA LEU A 63 -0.74 -13.83 -6.26
C LEU A 63 -1.96 -13.08 -5.71
N ASN A 64 -2.51 -13.63 -4.63
CA ASN A 64 -3.56 -13.02 -3.84
C ASN A 64 -3.00 -12.63 -2.46
N ASP A 65 -2.93 -11.33 -2.18
CA ASP A 65 -2.60 -10.85 -0.85
C ASP A 65 -3.89 -10.76 -0.01
N ASN A 66 -4.04 -11.67 0.95
CA ASN A 66 -5.26 -11.76 1.75
C ASN A 66 -5.34 -10.75 2.90
N HIS A 67 -4.31 -9.95 3.12
CA HIS A 67 -4.32 -8.89 4.13
C HIS A 67 -3.32 -7.79 3.79
N THR A 68 -3.82 -6.70 3.23
CA THR A 68 -3.02 -5.51 2.96
C THR A 68 -3.81 -4.24 3.26
N HIS A 69 -3.16 -3.09 3.19
CA HIS A 69 -3.80 -1.78 3.30
C HIS A 69 -3.67 -1.04 1.98
N VAL A 70 -4.27 -1.62 0.93
CA VAL A 70 -4.09 -1.16 -0.45
C VAL A 70 -4.65 0.23 -0.67
N VAL A 71 -5.78 0.56 -0.04
CA VAL A 71 -6.40 1.88 -0.15
C VAL A 71 -5.48 2.92 0.50
N ARG A 72 -5.02 2.68 1.75
CA ARG A 72 -4.09 3.58 2.47
C ARG A 72 -2.79 3.78 1.71
N GLY A 73 -2.19 2.67 1.26
CA GLY A 73 -0.95 2.70 0.50
C GLY A 73 -1.13 3.47 -0.79
N GLY A 74 -2.24 3.26 -1.50
CA GLY A 74 -2.56 3.95 -2.76
C GLY A 74 -2.67 5.46 -2.59
N LEU A 75 -3.36 5.94 -1.55
CA LEU A 75 -3.50 7.37 -1.27
C LEU A 75 -2.17 8.10 -1.01
N ASN A 76 -1.13 7.37 -0.60
CA ASN A 76 0.13 7.96 -0.13
C ASN A 76 1.38 7.55 -0.92
N PHE A 77 1.30 6.54 -1.80
CA PHE A 77 2.45 5.95 -2.51
C PHE A 77 3.39 6.96 -3.15
N ASN A 78 2.86 7.99 -3.83
CA ASN A 78 3.68 9.03 -4.48
C ASN A 78 4.37 10.00 -3.50
N MET A 79 3.92 10.07 -2.23
CA MET A 79 4.55 10.91 -1.20
C MET A 79 5.66 10.20 -0.44
N GLU A 80 5.74 8.88 -0.53
CA GLU A 80 6.64 8.09 0.30
C GLU A 80 7.98 7.85 -0.39
N LEU A 81 9.05 8.30 0.26
CA LEU A 81 10.40 7.85 -0.07
C LEU A 81 10.56 6.41 0.42
N ARG A 82 10.80 5.50 -0.53
CA ARG A 82 10.91 4.07 -0.25
C ARG A 82 12.35 3.67 0.04
N TRP A 83 12.57 3.01 1.17
CA TRP A 83 13.88 2.44 1.56
C TRP A 83 13.90 0.91 1.48
N ASP A 84 12.91 0.31 0.84
CA ASP A 84 12.81 -1.14 0.64
C ASP A 84 14.03 -1.67 -0.13
N GLY A 85 14.75 -2.60 0.47
CA GLY A 85 15.92 -3.22 -0.15
C GLY A 85 17.16 -2.33 -0.22
N VAL A 86 17.14 -1.12 0.36
CA VAL A 86 18.31 -0.24 0.47
C VAL A 86 19.28 -0.82 1.49
N ARG A 87 20.52 -1.11 1.08
CA ARG A 87 21.47 -1.90 1.89
C ARG A 87 22.44 -1.09 2.75
N SER A 88 22.47 0.23 2.62
CA SER A 88 23.32 1.09 3.45
C SER A 88 22.56 2.32 3.93
N LEU A 89 22.86 2.75 5.15
CA LEU A 89 22.33 3.99 5.69
C LEU A 89 22.87 5.19 4.92
N ALA A 90 24.12 5.12 4.46
CA ALA A 90 24.68 6.15 3.58
C ALA A 90 23.83 6.37 2.31
N ASP A 91 23.42 5.29 1.62
CA ASP A 91 22.55 5.38 0.44
C ASP A 91 21.16 5.90 0.80
N ALA A 92 20.59 5.43 1.91
CA ALA A 92 19.30 5.88 2.42
C ALA A 92 19.30 7.40 2.71
N MET A 93 20.35 7.91 3.36
CA MET A 93 20.52 9.34 3.63
C MET A 93 20.82 10.15 2.37
N ALA A 94 21.53 9.59 1.39
CA ALA A 94 21.70 10.23 0.09
C ALA A 94 20.38 10.33 -0.69
N MET A 95 19.53 9.29 -0.62
CA MET A 95 18.17 9.32 -1.17
C MET A 95 17.32 10.39 -0.48
N LEU A 96 17.37 10.46 0.86
CA LEU A 96 16.69 11.49 1.64
C LEU A 96 17.13 12.89 1.20
N LYS A 97 18.44 13.14 1.09
CA LYS A 97 18.99 14.43 0.66
C LYS A 97 18.48 14.84 -0.72
N ARG A 98 18.46 13.92 -1.69
CA ARG A 98 17.92 14.20 -3.03
C ARG A 98 16.43 14.51 -2.99
N GLN A 99 15.66 13.76 -2.20
CA GLN A 99 14.23 13.99 -2.07
C GLN A 99 13.92 15.33 -1.40
N VAL A 100 14.66 15.69 -0.34
CA VAL A 100 14.56 16.99 0.35
C VAL A 100 14.77 18.14 -0.65
N ALA A 101 15.78 18.05 -1.51
CA ALA A 101 16.10 19.10 -2.48
C ALA A 101 14.97 19.41 -3.50
N ILE A 102 14.05 18.47 -3.72
CA ILE A 102 12.95 18.61 -4.69
C ILE A 102 11.56 18.66 -4.04
N THR A 103 11.47 18.62 -2.70
CA THR A 103 10.19 18.60 -1.99
C THR A 103 9.73 20.04 -1.74
N PRO A 104 8.64 20.50 -2.39
CA PRO A 104 8.18 21.88 -2.24
C PRO A 104 7.45 22.08 -0.91
N ALA A 105 7.55 23.27 -0.31
CA ALA A 105 6.69 23.63 0.81
C ALA A 105 5.20 23.62 0.38
N PRO A 106 4.26 23.18 1.24
CA PRO A 106 4.44 22.69 2.61
C PRO A 106 4.64 21.16 2.71
N GLN A 107 5.02 20.47 1.63
CA GLN A 107 5.18 19.02 1.58
C GLN A 107 6.32 18.53 2.49
N TRP A 108 6.20 17.27 2.90
CA TRP A 108 7.15 16.61 3.77
C TRP A 108 7.85 15.49 3.02
N VAL A 109 9.08 15.17 3.41
CA VAL A 109 9.67 13.88 3.05
C VAL A 109 9.28 12.85 4.09
N ARG A 110 8.68 11.75 3.63
CA ARG A 110 8.16 10.70 4.51
C ARG A 110 8.74 9.36 4.11
N VAL A 111 9.29 8.62 5.07
CA VAL A 111 9.59 7.20 4.92
C VAL A 111 8.67 6.46 5.89
N VAL A 112 7.65 5.78 5.38
CA VAL A 112 6.57 5.20 6.20
C VAL A 112 6.70 3.68 6.22
N GLY A 113 7.72 3.18 6.93
CA GLY A 113 8.08 1.76 6.95
C GLY A 113 8.89 1.32 5.73
N GLY A 114 8.94 0.00 5.49
CA GLY A 114 9.73 -0.58 4.39
C GLY A 114 11.24 -0.65 4.66
N PHE A 115 11.66 -0.49 5.92
CA PHE A 115 13.06 -0.63 6.31
C PHE A 115 13.20 -1.05 7.77
N THR A 116 14.37 -1.57 8.10
CA THR A 116 14.88 -1.75 9.48
C THR A 116 16.36 -1.39 9.48
N GLU A 117 16.93 -1.05 10.62
CA GLU A 117 18.39 -0.91 10.77
C GLU A 117 19.17 -2.18 10.36
N HIS A 118 18.54 -3.35 10.47
CA HIS A 118 19.18 -4.62 10.17
C HIS A 118 19.47 -4.82 8.68
N GLN A 119 18.77 -4.14 7.77
CA GLN A 119 19.09 -4.22 6.34
C GLN A 119 20.33 -3.38 5.97
N PHE A 120 20.67 -2.38 6.80
CA PHE A 120 21.81 -1.50 6.56
C PHE A 120 23.13 -2.17 6.94
N ALA A 121 24.21 -1.82 6.23
CA ALA A 121 25.56 -2.24 6.55
C ALA A 121 26.00 -1.76 7.94
N GLU A 122 25.55 -0.57 8.32
CA GLU A 122 25.91 0.15 9.54
C GLU A 122 25.16 -0.35 10.79
N LYS A 123 24.11 -1.16 10.60
CA LYS A 123 23.29 -1.75 11.69
C LYS A 123 22.76 -0.73 12.70
N ARG A 124 22.42 0.47 12.22
CA ARG A 124 21.83 1.54 13.02
C ARG A 124 20.81 2.35 12.24
N LEU A 125 19.96 3.07 12.95
CA LEU A 125 19.12 4.12 12.40
C LEU A 125 19.92 5.41 12.15
N PRO A 126 19.43 6.33 11.30
CA PRO A 126 19.96 7.69 11.28
C PRO A 126 19.74 8.38 12.63
N THR A 127 20.66 9.27 13.00
CA THR A 127 20.44 10.15 14.15
C THR A 127 19.58 11.34 13.75
N ILE A 128 18.93 11.98 14.72
CA ILE A 128 18.13 13.17 14.46
C ILE A 128 19.01 14.32 13.95
N ASP A 129 20.24 14.43 14.43
CA ASP A 129 21.22 15.41 13.96
C ASP A 129 21.60 15.20 12.49
N GLU A 130 21.79 13.94 12.07
CA GLU A 130 22.05 13.62 10.66
C GLU A 130 20.85 14.00 9.77
N ILE A 131 19.61 13.81 10.26
CA ILE A 131 18.39 14.21 9.54
C ILE A 131 18.27 15.75 9.50
N ASN A 132 18.50 16.44 10.61
CA ASN A 132 18.49 17.90 10.69
C ASN A 132 19.52 18.54 9.74
N ALA A 133 20.72 17.96 9.66
CA ALA A 133 21.77 18.44 8.76
C ALA A 133 21.39 18.31 7.29
N VAL A 134 20.66 17.25 6.92
CA VAL A 134 20.18 17.02 5.55
C VAL A 134 18.94 17.86 5.23
N ALA A 135 18.09 18.12 6.21
CA ALA A 135 16.80 18.79 6.04
C ALA A 135 16.55 19.81 7.16
N PRO A 136 17.19 21.00 7.12
CA PRO A 136 17.00 22.02 8.15
C PRO A 136 15.58 22.63 8.14
N ASP A 137 15.01 22.79 6.94
CA ASP A 137 13.75 23.51 6.72
C ASP A 137 12.62 22.64 6.16
N THR A 138 12.95 21.54 5.48
CA THR A 138 11.95 20.60 4.95
C THR A 138 11.55 19.60 6.03
N PRO A 139 10.27 19.49 6.42
CA PRO A 139 9.84 18.48 7.38
C PRO A 139 10.15 17.05 6.92
N VAL A 140 10.77 16.27 7.81
CA VAL A 140 11.07 14.86 7.59
C VAL A 140 10.39 14.03 8.67
N PHE A 141 9.71 12.97 8.25
CA PHE A 141 9.11 11.96 9.13
C PHE A 141 9.57 10.56 8.71
N LEU A 142 10.33 9.89 9.56
CA LEU A 142 10.74 8.50 9.35
C LEU A 142 10.00 7.60 10.36
N LEU A 143 9.06 6.79 9.86
CA LEU A 143 8.41 5.76 10.64
C LEU A 143 9.29 4.51 10.65
N HIS A 144 9.81 4.16 11.82
CA HIS A 144 10.52 2.91 12.00
C HIS A 144 9.57 1.90 12.65
N LEU A 145 9.26 0.84 11.90
CA LEU A 145 8.27 -0.16 12.30
C LEU A 145 6.99 0.53 12.82
N TYR A 146 6.40 -0.01 13.88
CA TYR A 146 5.29 0.62 14.60
C TYR A 146 5.70 1.00 16.04
N ASP A 147 7.00 1.06 16.31
CA ASP A 147 7.54 1.31 17.64
C ASP A 147 7.99 2.77 17.84
N ARG A 148 8.47 3.44 16.78
CA ARG A 148 8.94 4.82 16.87
C ARG A 148 8.86 5.59 15.56
N ALA A 149 8.93 6.91 15.67
CA ALA A 149 9.19 7.80 14.54
C ALA A 149 10.30 8.80 14.86
N LEU A 150 11.09 9.14 13.85
CA LEU A 150 12.11 10.18 13.91
C LEU A 150 11.61 11.39 13.11
N LEU A 151 11.53 12.53 13.78
CA LEU A 151 11.18 13.82 13.22
C LEU A 151 12.38 14.75 13.31
N ASN A 152 12.62 15.52 12.26
CA ASN A 152 13.55 16.64 12.33
C ASN A 152 12.90 17.87 12.98
N GLY A 153 13.69 18.90 13.25
CA GLY A 153 13.22 20.14 13.85
C GLY A 153 12.13 20.82 13.01
N ALA A 154 12.21 20.77 11.68
CA ALA A 154 11.17 21.31 10.80
C ALA A 154 9.82 20.59 10.96
N ALA A 155 9.82 19.26 11.08
CA ALA A 155 8.61 18.50 11.34
C ALA A 155 8.03 18.78 12.72
N LEU A 156 8.86 18.88 13.78
CA LEU A 156 8.40 19.26 15.13
C LEU A 156 7.69 20.62 15.13
N ARG A 157 8.26 21.61 14.45
CA ARG A 157 7.62 22.94 14.26
C ARG A 157 6.29 22.82 13.51
N ALA A 158 6.26 22.04 12.43
CA ALA A 158 5.06 21.86 11.61
C ALA A 158 3.90 21.19 12.37
N VAL A 159 4.19 20.25 13.28
CA VAL A 159 3.15 19.57 14.09
C VAL A 159 2.81 20.25 15.41
N GLY A 160 3.53 21.33 15.74
CA GLY A 160 3.34 22.12 16.96
C GLY A 160 3.81 21.41 18.24
N TYR A 161 4.79 20.51 18.15
CA TYR A 161 5.36 19.86 19.34
C TYR A 161 6.43 20.74 19.96
N GLY A 162 6.14 21.23 21.18
CA GLY A 162 7.02 22.08 21.97
C GLY A 162 7.23 21.54 23.39
N LYS A 163 7.88 22.35 24.23
CA LYS A 163 8.19 22.00 25.64
C LYS A 163 6.94 21.63 26.44
N ASP A 164 5.86 22.38 26.24
CA ASP A 164 4.63 22.26 27.02
C ASP A 164 3.61 21.30 26.40
N THR A 165 3.94 20.66 25.27
CA THR A 165 3.05 19.66 24.65
C THR A 165 2.96 18.41 25.54
N PRO A 166 1.78 18.03 26.05
CA PRO A 166 1.66 16.79 26.83
C PRO A 166 1.89 15.56 25.94
N ASN A 167 2.34 14.47 26.55
CA ASN A 167 2.36 13.17 25.88
C ASN A 167 0.92 12.73 25.56
N PRO A 168 0.63 12.28 24.34
CA PRO A 168 -0.68 11.73 24.03
C PRO A 168 -0.89 10.38 24.72
N PRO A 169 -2.14 9.94 24.94
CA PRO A 169 -2.41 8.60 25.42
C PRO A 169 -1.75 7.55 24.53
N GLY A 170 -1.02 6.62 25.13
CA GLY A 170 -0.38 5.52 24.38
C GLY A 170 0.91 5.90 23.63
N GLY A 171 1.51 7.07 23.91
CA GLY A 171 2.75 7.48 23.25
C GLY A 171 3.58 8.47 24.07
N GLU A 172 4.82 8.67 23.63
CA GLU A 172 5.80 9.51 24.31
C GLU A 172 6.49 10.42 23.30
N ILE A 173 6.48 11.73 23.55
CA ILE A 173 7.34 12.71 22.89
C ILE A 173 8.61 12.79 23.74
N THR A 174 9.71 12.20 23.27
CA THR A 174 10.96 12.18 24.05
C THR A 174 11.56 13.58 24.12
N ARG A 175 12.17 13.91 25.26
CA ARG A 175 12.68 15.25 25.56
C ARG A 175 14.14 15.21 26.00
N ASP A 176 14.86 16.29 25.72
CA ASP A 176 16.21 16.52 26.24
C ASP A 176 16.17 16.95 27.73
N ALA A 177 17.36 17.17 28.32
CA ALA A 177 17.49 17.63 29.71
C ALA A 177 16.87 19.02 29.97
N ASN A 178 16.65 19.83 28.93
CA ASN A 178 16.02 21.15 29.01
C ASN A 178 14.49 21.09 28.81
N GLY A 179 13.95 19.90 28.53
CA GLY A 179 12.53 19.65 28.27
C GLY A 179 12.11 19.87 26.81
N ASN A 180 13.04 20.14 25.90
CA ASN A 180 12.72 20.33 24.48
C ASN A 180 12.47 18.97 23.81
N PRO A 181 11.46 18.83 22.93
CA PRO A 181 11.29 17.62 22.13
C PRO A 181 12.54 17.32 21.32
N THR A 182 13.04 16.08 21.40
CA THR A 182 14.24 15.68 20.64
C THR A 182 13.94 15.43 19.17
N GLY A 183 12.71 15.04 18.85
CA GLY A 183 12.30 14.54 17.53
C GLY A 183 11.99 13.03 17.51
N LEU A 184 12.37 12.29 18.55
CA LEU A 184 12.00 10.88 18.69
C LEU A 184 10.63 10.74 19.36
N LEU A 185 9.71 10.04 18.69
CA LEU A 185 8.41 9.63 19.22
C LEU A 185 8.43 8.13 19.50
N LEU A 186 7.90 7.70 20.64
CA LEU A 186 7.79 6.28 21.01
C LEU A 186 6.32 5.87 21.15
N ALA A 187 5.95 4.74 20.56
CA ALA A 187 4.64 4.12 20.68
C ALA A 187 4.59 3.17 21.89
N LYS A 188 3.71 3.43 22.86
CA LYS A 188 3.59 2.65 24.11
C LYS A 188 2.15 2.72 24.68
N PRO A 189 1.25 1.73 24.49
CA PRO A 189 1.47 0.40 23.91
C PRO A 189 1.12 0.29 22.42
N ASN A 190 0.69 1.36 21.76
CA ASN A 190 0.21 1.32 20.37
C ASN A 190 0.73 2.51 19.55
N ALA A 191 0.62 2.39 18.22
CA ALA A 191 1.16 3.36 17.27
C ALA A 191 0.34 4.65 17.11
N GLY A 192 -0.60 4.95 18.02
CA GLY A 192 -1.51 6.10 17.92
C GLY A 192 -0.80 7.44 17.76
N ILE A 193 0.29 7.67 18.51
CA ILE A 193 1.12 8.88 18.37
C ILE A 193 1.76 9.00 16.98
N LEU A 194 2.17 7.87 16.39
CA LEU A 194 2.85 7.84 15.10
C LEU A 194 1.88 8.22 13.98
N TYR A 195 0.70 7.59 13.97
CA TYR A 195 -0.32 7.86 12.96
C TYR A 195 -0.93 9.26 13.10
N SER A 196 -1.26 9.69 14.31
CA SER A 196 -1.82 11.02 14.54
C SER A 196 -0.84 12.13 14.18
N THR A 197 0.46 11.92 14.40
CA THR A 197 1.50 12.86 13.97
C THR A 197 1.64 12.88 12.45
N LEU A 198 1.68 11.72 11.80
CA LEU A 198 1.74 11.63 10.34
C LEU A 198 0.52 12.28 9.67
N ALA A 199 -0.68 12.12 10.26
CA ALA A 199 -1.93 12.69 9.77
C ALA A 199 -1.99 14.23 9.85
N LYS A 200 -1.12 14.88 10.63
CA LYS A 200 -0.96 16.35 10.62
C LYS A 200 -0.18 16.85 9.41
N GLY A 201 0.52 15.97 8.70
CA GLY A 201 1.19 16.33 7.46
C GLY A 201 0.22 16.61 6.32
N PRO A 202 0.65 17.30 5.25
CA PRO A 202 -0.19 17.54 4.08
C PRO A 202 -0.71 16.26 3.43
N LYS A 203 -1.92 16.33 2.86
CA LYS A 203 -2.51 15.29 2.03
C LYS A 203 -2.32 15.64 0.55
N LEU A 204 -2.20 14.64 -0.31
CA LEU A 204 -2.26 14.85 -1.76
C LEU A 204 -3.66 15.37 -2.14
N PRO A 205 -3.76 16.29 -3.10
CA PRO A 205 -5.03 16.57 -3.77
C PRO A 205 -5.61 15.31 -4.40
N PHE A 206 -6.93 15.26 -4.56
CA PHE A 206 -7.65 14.06 -5.02
C PHE A 206 -7.08 13.47 -6.32
N ASP A 207 -6.84 14.28 -7.36
CA ASP A 207 -6.28 13.79 -8.64
C ASP A 207 -4.88 13.17 -8.48
N TYR A 208 -4.10 13.69 -7.53
CA TYR A 208 -2.78 13.15 -7.21
C TYR A 208 -2.89 11.84 -6.42
N GLN A 209 -3.93 11.68 -5.59
CA GLN A 209 -4.23 10.41 -4.93
C GLN A 209 -4.68 9.34 -5.94
N VAL A 210 -5.44 9.72 -6.97
CA VAL A 210 -5.80 8.83 -8.10
C VAL A 210 -4.53 8.35 -8.80
N ASN A 211 -3.62 9.27 -9.17
CA ASN A 211 -2.35 8.89 -9.78
C ASN A 211 -1.50 8.00 -8.84
N SER A 212 -1.43 8.35 -7.56
CA SER A 212 -0.71 7.60 -6.53
C SER A 212 -1.22 6.16 -6.41
N THR A 213 -2.54 5.98 -6.40
CA THR A 213 -3.17 4.66 -6.32
C THR A 213 -2.88 3.82 -7.57
N ARG A 214 -2.89 4.43 -8.77
CA ARG A 214 -2.50 3.75 -10.00
C ARG A 214 -1.04 3.28 -9.97
N HIS A 215 -0.12 4.11 -9.48
CA HIS A 215 1.28 3.72 -9.32
C HIS A 215 1.45 2.57 -8.32
N PHE A 216 0.68 2.59 -7.23
CA PHE A 216 0.74 1.50 -6.26
C PHE A 216 0.23 0.18 -6.82
N MET A 217 -0.92 0.19 -7.51
CA MET A 217 -1.43 -1.03 -8.18
C MET A 217 -0.45 -1.57 -9.23
N ARG A 218 0.23 -0.68 -9.97
CA ARG A 218 1.29 -1.08 -10.90
C ARG A 218 2.46 -1.79 -10.19
N GLU A 219 2.85 -1.31 -9.01
CA GLU A 219 3.90 -1.95 -8.22
C GLU A 219 3.47 -3.32 -7.70
N LEU A 220 2.23 -3.46 -7.23
CA LEU A 220 1.64 -4.75 -6.87
C LEU A 220 1.67 -5.73 -8.06
N ASN A 221 1.26 -5.28 -9.24
CA ASN A 221 1.31 -6.10 -10.44
C ASN A 221 2.74 -6.50 -10.85
N ARG A 222 3.72 -5.61 -10.66
CA ARG A 222 5.15 -5.91 -10.93
C ARG A 222 5.65 -7.07 -10.08
N LEU A 223 5.12 -7.22 -8.86
CA LEU A 223 5.41 -8.33 -7.94
C LEU A 223 4.55 -9.58 -8.22
N GLY A 224 3.65 -9.54 -9.21
CA GLY A 224 2.74 -10.65 -9.54
C GLY A 224 1.47 -10.68 -8.71
N VAL A 225 1.20 -9.66 -7.89
CA VAL A 225 -0.05 -9.52 -7.13
C VAL A 225 -1.17 -9.05 -8.06
N THR A 226 -2.25 -9.82 -8.10
CA THR A 226 -3.40 -9.58 -9.00
C THR A 226 -4.72 -9.49 -8.26
N SER A 227 -4.76 -9.87 -6.99
CA SER A 227 -5.88 -9.61 -6.10
C SER A 227 -5.40 -9.32 -4.69
N VAL A 228 -6.20 -8.52 -3.97
CA VAL A 228 -5.89 -8.04 -2.64
C VAL A 228 -7.16 -7.95 -1.78
N ILE A 229 -6.99 -8.12 -0.47
CA ILE A 229 -8.01 -7.79 0.52
C ILE A 229 -7.52 -6.58 1.33
N ASP A 230 -8.21 -5.45 1.19
CA ASP A 230 -8.01 -4.26 2.02
C ASP A 230 -8.59 -4.50 3.41
N ALA A 231 -7.74 -4.45 4.43
CA ALA A 231 -8.12 -4.69 5.82
C ALA A 231 -8.78 -3.49 6.51
N GLY A 232 -8.78 -2.31 5.89
CA GLY A 232 -9.18 -1.05 6.52
C GLY A 232 -8.26 -0.62 7.67
N GLY A 233 -8.73 0.31 8.50
CA GLY A 233 -8.07 0.76 9.73
C GLY A 233 -7.03 1.87 9.54
N GLY A 234 -6.29 2.18 10.60
CA GLY A 234 -5.16 3.13 10.55
C GLY A 234 -5.49 4.52 10.01
N PHE A 235 -6.58 5.13 10.50
CA PHE A 235 -7.11 6.45 10.09
C PHE A 235 -7.73 6.52 8.69
N GLN A 236 -7.99 5.38 8.03
CA GLN A 236 -8.82 5.31 6.81
C GLN A 236 -10.34 5.38 7.11
N ASN A 237 -10.97 6.51 6.84
CA ASN A 237 -12.38 6.74 7.09
C ASN A 237 -13.21 6.37 5.87
N TYR A 238 -14.20 5.50 6.07
CA TYR A 238 -15.25 5.25 5.09
C TYR A 238 -16.38 6.28 5.24
N PRO A 239 -16.93 6.86 4.15
CA PRO A 239 -16.63 6.58 2.75
C PRO A 239 -15.48 7.41 2.14
N ASP A 240 -15.02 8.47 2.79
CA ASP A 240 -14.17 9.50 2.19
C ASP A 240 -12.85 8.96 1.59
N ASP A 241 -12.12 8.13 2.34
CA ASP A 241 -10.84 7.56 1.89
C ASP A 241 -11.02 6.46 0.83
N TYR A 242 -12.26 6.05 0.54
CA TYR A 242 -12.61 5.07 -0.50
C TYR A 242 -13.05 5.75 -1.81
N ALA A 243 -13.25 7.07 -1.84
CA ALA A 243 -13.68 7.78 -3.04
C ALA A 243 -12.69 7.62 -4.22
N VAL A 244 -11.38 7.58 -3.95
CA VAL A 244 -10.35 7.40 -4.98
C VAL A 244 -10.43 6.02 -5.63
N ILE A 245 -10.56 4.97 -4.82
CA ILE A 245 -10.63 3.61 -5.35
C ILE A 245 -11.98 3.33 -6.02
N GLN A 246 -13.06 3.94 -5.52
CA GLN A 246 -14.37 3.93 -6.17
C GLN A 246 -14.30 4.59 -7.55
N LYS A 247 -13.70 5.79 -7.66
CA LYS A 247 -13.49 6.46 -8.94
C LYS A 247 -12.70 5.58 -9.92
N LEU A 248 -11.61 4.96 -9.47
CA LEU A 248 -10.82 4.05 -10.31
C LEU A 248 -11.61 2.82 -10.75
N SER A 249 -12.54 2.34 -9.92
CA SER A 249 -13.47 1.28 -10.30
C SER A 249 -14.47 1.77 -11.35
N ASP A 250 -15.07 2.94 -11.16
CA ASP A 250 -16.08 3.51 -12.05
C ASP A 250 -15.50 3.85 -13.44
N ASP A 251 -14.22 4.21 -13.49
CA ASP A 251 -13.48 4.52 -14.71
C ASP A 251 -12.83 3.27 -15.37
N ASP A 252 -13.09 2.05 -14.88
CA ASP A 252 -12.47 0.79 -15.34
C ASP A 252 -10.91 0.78 -15.30
N GLN A 253 -10.33 1.43 -14.28
CA GLN A 253 -8.87 1.61 -14.13
C GLN A 253 -8.22 0.71 -13.07
N LEU A 254 -8.96 -0.21 -12.45
CA LEU A 254 -8.39 -1.15 -11.49
C LEU A 254 -7.57 -2.24 -12.19
N THR A 255 -6.31 -2.39 -11.78
CA THR A 255 -5.41 -3.44 -12.30
C THR A 255 -5.18 -4.58 -11.30
N VAL A 256 -5.80 -4.50 -10.13
CA VAL A 256 -5.89 -5.57 -9.12
C VAL A 256 -7.35 -5.75 -8.74
N ARG A 257 -7.76 -7.00 -8.47
CA ARG A 257 -9.08 -7.27 -7.88
C ARG A 257 -9.02 -6.95 -6.40
N LEU A 258 -9.88 -6.04 -5.94
CA LEU A 258 -9.86 -5.52 -4.59
C LEU A 258 -11.17 -5.85 -3.89
N ALA A 259 -11.03 -6.58 -2.79
CA ALA A 259 -12.11 -6.71 -1.83
C ALA A 259 -11.75 -5.95 -0.55
N TYR A 260 -12.70 -5.24 0.07
CA TYR A 260 -12.40 -4.44 1.25
C TYR A 260 -13.32 -4.74 2.43
N ASN A 261 -12.76 -4.61 3.63
CA ASN A 261 -13.48 -4.68 4.89
C ASN A 261 -13.61 -3.27 5.48
N LEU A 262 -14.66 -3.03 6.27
CA LEU A 262 -14.80 -1.80 7.05
C LEU A 262 -14.27 -2.00 8.47
N PHE A 263 -13.66 -0.96 9.02
CA PHE A 263 -13.00 -1.02 10.32
C PHE A 263 -13.42 0.17 11.18
N THR A 264 -13.95 -0.11 12.37
CA THR A 264 -14.40 0.93 13.31
C THR A 264 -13.21 1.69 13.87
N GLN A 265 -13.28 3.03 13.87
CA GLN A 265 -12.14 3.87 14.24
C GLN A 265 -12.41 4.76 15.44
N LYS A 266 -13.67 4.84 15.88
CA LYS A 266 -14.10 5.70 16.96
C LYS A 266 -14.43 4.86 18.19
N PRO A 267 -13.62 4.94 19.25
CA PRO A 267 -13.87 4.20 20.48
C PRO A 267 -15.26 4.51 21.02
N LYS A 268 -16.00 3.47 21.39
CA LYS A 268 -17.39 3.53 21.93
C LYS A 268 -18.48 3.86 20.90
N GLU A 269 -18.14 4.12 19.64
CA GLU A 269 -19.10 4.33 18.56
C GLU A 269 -19.23 3.09 17.64
N GLU A 270 -18.51 2.00 17.94
CA GLU A 270 -18.38 0.83 17.06
C GLU A 270 -19.74 0.23 16.73
N LYS A 271 -20.65 0.14 17.71
CA LYS A 271 -22.02 -0.34 17.49
C LYS A 271 -22.76 0.50 16.45
N GLN A 272 -22.63 1.82 16.54
CA GLN A 272 -23.33 2.72 15.62
C GLN A 272 -22.74 2.63 14.22
N ASP A 273 -21.41 2.52 14.11
CA ASP A 273 -20.73 2.27 12.85
C ASP A 273 -21.25 0.98 12.18
N PHE A 274 -21.30 -0.14 12.92
CA PHE A 274 -21.83 -1.41 12.41
C PHE A 274 -23.31 -1.30 12.00
N LEU A 275 -24.16 -0.63 12.78
CA LEU A 275 -25.57 -0.41 12.41
C LEU A 275 -25.70 0.42 11.12
N ASN A 276 -24.91 1.48 10.99
CA ASN A 276 -24.90 2.31 9.79
C ASN A 276 -24.46 1.49 8.58
N TRP A 277 -23.34 0.76 8.69
CA TRP A 277 -22.80 -0.02 7.57
C TRP A 277 -23.70 -1.20 7.19
N THR A 278 -24.22 -1.95 8.14
CA THR A 278 -25.16 -3.04 7.83
C THR A 278 -26.46 -2.56 7.16
N SER A 279 -26.81 -1.28 7.32
CA SER A 279 -27.91 -0.65 6.59
C SER A 279 -27.52 -0.11 5.20
N SER A 280 -26.26 0.33 5.02
CA SER A 280 -25.80 1.01 3.80
C SER A 280 -25.08 0.10 2.80
N VAL A 281 -24.51 -1.01 3.26
CA VAL A 281 -23.73 -1.94 2.43
C VAL A 281 -24.24 -3.38 2.53
N LYS A 282 -24.22 -4.08 1.39
CA LYS A 282 -24.59 -5.51 1.31
C LYS A 282 -23.35 -6.39 1.18
N TYR A 283 -23.45 -7.63 1.66
CA TYR A 283 -22.41 -8.64 1.44
C TYR A 283 -22.13 -8.81 -0.06
N LYS A 284 -20.85 -8.74 -0.45
CA LYS A 284 -20.38 -8.79 -1.85
C LYS A 284 -20.94 -7.67 -2.75
N GLN A 285 -21.35 -6.54 -2.19
CA GLN A 285 -21.74 -5.38 -3.00
C GLN A 285 -20.57 -4.91 -3.87
N GLY A 286 -20.83 -4.73 -5.17
CA GLY A 286 -19.82 -4.36 -6.16
C GLY A 286 -19.79 -5.36 -7.33
N ASN A 287 -18.61 -5.58 -7.91
CA ASN A 287 -18.38 -6.47 -9.03
C ASN A 287 -17.14 -7.39 -8.81
N ASP A 288 -16.68 -8.08 -9.85
CA ASP A 288 -15.54 -9.01 -9.78
C ASP A 288 -14.18 -8.31 -9.49
N TYR A 289 -14.08 -6.99 -9.73
CA TYR A 289 -12.86 -6.19 -9.56
C TYR A 289 -12.86 -5.33 -8.29
N PHE A 290 -14.02 -4.84 -7.85
CA PHE A 290 -14.14 -4.05 -6.64
C PHE A 290 -15.39 -4.44 -5.88
N ARG A 291 -15.22 -4.93 -4.65
CA ARG A 291 -16.36 -5.32 -3.81
C ARG A 291 -16.15 -5.17 -2.33
N HIS A 292 -17.23 -4.90 -1.63
CA HIS A 292 -17.31 -4.92 -0.18
C HIS A 292 -17.46 -6.37 0.33
N ASN A 293 -16.56 -6.81 1.22
CA ASN A 293 -16.61 -8.16 1.81
C ASN A 293 -17.53 -8.26 3.04
N GLY A 294 -17.80 -7.15 3.71
CA GLY A 294 -18.52 -7.13 4.99
C GLY A 294 -17.92 -6.10 5.95
N ALA A 295 -18.71 -5.74 6.96
CA ALA A 295 -18.24 -5.06 8.17
C ALA A 295 -18.06 -6.10 9.27
#